data_AF-A0A2N7WHF8-F1
#
_entry.id   AF-A0A2N7WHF8-F1
#
_cell.length_a   1.000
_cell.length_b   1.000
_cell.length_c   1.000
_cell.angle_alpha   90.00
_cell.angle_beta   90.00
_cell.angle_gamma   90.00
#
_symmetry.space_group_name_H-M   'P 1'
#
loop_
_entity.id
_entity.type
_entity.pdbx_description
1 polymer ?
#
loop_
_entity_poly.entity_id
_entity_poly.type
_entity_poly.pdbx_seq_one_letter_code
_entity_poly.pdbx_strand_id
1 'polypeptide(L)'
;MSASIWTPLLLSLKVAGWATVLNLVLGVGAAYALARTRSRLREVIDSVLTLPLVLPPTVLGYYLLVLLGRRGTIGGWLDSMGIQLVFTWQGAVIASTVVAFPLVMKS
;
A
#
# COMPACT_ATOMS: atom_id res chain seq x y z
N MET A 1 -2.32 20.97 27.28
CA MET A 1 -3.09 20.48 26.12
C MET A 1 -2.20 20.30 24.87
N SER A 2 -0.95 19.84 24.98
CA SER A 2 -0.05 19.64 23.81
C SER A 2 0.65 18.27 23.78
N ALA A 3 0.75 17.55 24.90
CA ALA A 3 1.46 16.27 24.96
C ALA A 3 0.78 15.14 24.14
N SER A 4 -0.51 15.23 23.86
CA SER A 4 -1.29 14.15 23.22
C SER A 4 -1.25 14.14 21.69
N ILE A 5 -0.91 15.25 21.02
CA ILE A 5 -0.90 15.34 19.55
C ILE A 5 0.41 14.78 18.97
N TRP A 6 1.50 14.82 19.74
CA TRP A 6 2.81 14.34 19.30
C TRP A 6 2.81 12.84 18.97
N THR A 7 2.08 12.02 19.72
CA THR A 7 2.01 10.57 19.50
C THR A 7 1.41 10.20 18.13
N PRO A 8 0.20 10.65 17.75
CA PRO A 8 -0.35 10.36 16.42
C PRO A 8 0.44 11.05 15.31
N LEU A 9 1.04 12.23 15.57
CA LEU A 9 1.89 12.90 14.59
C LEU A 9 3.14 12.08 14.27
N LEU A 10 3.86 11.61 15.29
CA LEU A 10 5.05 10.76 15.13
C LEU A 10 4.69 9.42 14.48
N LEU A 11 3.55 8.83 14.84
CA LEU A 11 3.07 7.61 14.20
C LEU A 11 2.78 7.85 12.71
N SER A 12 2.10 8.94 12.38
CA SER A 12 1.79 9.30 10.98
C SER A 12 3.05 9.56 10.18
N LEU A 13 4.02 10.26 10.76
CA LEU A 13 5.32 10.51 10.13
C LEU A 13 6.10 9.22 9.91
N LYS A 14 6.11 8.31 10.90
CA LYS A 14 6.71 6.98 10.78
C LYS A 14 6.06 6.19 9.64
N VAL A 15 4.72 6.16 9.59
CA VAL A 15 3.97 5.43 8.56
C VAL A 15 4.23 6.02 7.18
N ALA A 16 4.14 7.35 7.03
CA ALA A 16 4.39 8.04 5.77
C ALA A 16 5.84 7.89 5.29
N GLY A 17 6.81 7.91 6.20
CA GLY A 17 8.22 7.68 5.89
C GLY A 17 8.45 6.29 5.29
N TRP A 18 7.95 5.24 5.96
CA TRP A 18 8.07 3.87 5.45
C TRP A 18 7.29 3.66 4.14
N ALA A 19 6.07 4.20 4.03
CA ALA A 19 5.28 4.10 2.81
C ALA A 19 5.97 4.79 1.62
N THR A 20 6.61 5.95 1.86
CA THR A 20 7.38 6.67 0.84
C THR A 20 8.57 5.83 0.36
N VAL A 21 9.35 5.25 1.29
CA VAL A 21 10.49 4.39 0.92
C VAL A 21 10.02 3.19 0.10
N LEU A 22 8.95 2.52 0.53
CA LEU A 22 8.39 1.39 -0.19
C LEU A 22 7.90 1.78 -1.59
N ASN A 23 7.19 2.90 -1.72
CA ASN A 23 6.75 3.39 -3.03
C ASN A 23 7.89 3.87 -3.91
N LEU A 24 8.96 4.42 -3.35
CA LEU A 24 10.13 4.80 -4.11
C LEU A 24 10.81 3.56 -4.72
N VAL A 25 10.86 2.44 -3.99
CA VAL A 25 11.43 1.19 -4.53
C VAL A 25 10.45 0.52 -5.49
N LEU A 26 9.21 0.30 -5.07
CA LEU A 26 8.22 -0.48 -5.82
C LEU A 26 7.62 0.31 -6.98
N GLY A 27 7.21 1.56 -6.73
CA GLY A 27 6.56 2.43 -7.72
C GLY A 27 7.52 2.84 -8.83
N VAL A 28 8.72 3.30 -8.49
CA VAL A 28 9.75 3.64 -9.50
C VAL A 28 10.24 2.38 -10.22
N GLY A 29 10.45 1.28 -9.49
CA GLY A 29 10.83 0.00 -10.09
C GLY A 29 9.79 -0.51 -11.10
N ALA A 30 8.50 -0.45 -10.75
CA ALA A 30 7.41 -0.81 -11.64
C ALA A 30 7.32 0.14 -12.84
N ALA A 31 7.38 1.46 -12.62
CA ALA A 31 7.35 2.46 -13.70
C ALA A 31 8.50 2.23 -14.69
N TYR A 32 9.70 1.98 -14.20
CA TYR A 32 10.87 1.67 -15.02
C TYR A 32 10.70 0.36 -15.82
N ALA A 33 10.21 -0.70 -15.17
CA ALA A 33 9.95 -1.98 -15.83
C ALA A 33 8.88 -1.86 -16.93
N LEU A 34 7.79 -1.13 -16.68
CA LEU A 34 6.74 -0.84 -17.65
C LEU A 34 7.27 -0.01 -18.82
N ALA A 35 8.07 1.03 -18.53
CA ALA A 35 8.67 1.88 -19.56
C ALA A 35 9.55 1.09 -20.53
N ARG A 36 10.27 0.08 -20.03
CA ARG A 36 11.18 -0.74 -20.83
C ARG A 36 10.51 -1.91 -21.55
N THR A 37 9.29 -2.29 -21.15
CA THR A 37 8.57 -3.42 -21.72
C THR A 37 7.77 -3.01 -22.96
N ARG A 38 7.87 -3.79 -24.05
CA ARG A 38 7.10 -3.60 -25.31
C ARG A 38 5.95 -4.62 -25.50
N SER A 39 5.68 -5.44 -24.48
CA SER A 39 4.64 -6.48 -24.54
C SER A 39 3.23 -5.88 -24.47
N ARG A 40 2.25 -6.49 -25.14
CA ARG A 40 0.81 -6.16 -24.99
C ARG A 40 0.32 -6.29 -23.54
N LEU A 41 0.94 -7.17 -22.73
CA LEU A 41 0.62 -7.31 -21.31
C LEU A 41 0.89 -6.04 -20.50
N ARG A 42 1.71 -5.12 -21.02
CA ARG A 42 1.99 -3.82 -20.38
C ARG A 42 0.72 -3.03 -20.09
N GLU A 43 -0.23 -2.99 -21.03
CA GLU A 43 -1.46 -2.21 -20.87
C GLU A 43 -2.35 -2.78 -19.76
N VAL A 44 -2.42 -4.12 -19.68
CA VAL A 44 -3.16 -4.81 -18.62
C VAL A 44 -2.51 -4.57 -17.27
N ILE A 45 -1.18 -4.69 -17.17
CA ILE A 45 -0.44 -4.44 -15.93
C ILE A 45 -0.58 -2.98 -15.49
N ASP A 46 -0.41 -2.01 -16.40
CA ASP A 46 -0.58 -0.58 -16.10
C ASP A 46 -2.00 -0.27 -15.60
N SER A 47 -3.02 -0.89 -16.21
CA SER A 47 -4.41 -0.75 -15.79
C SER A 47 -4.62 -1.29 -14.37
N VAL A 48 -4.12 -2.49 -14.08
CA VAL A 48 -4.21 -3.13 -12.75
C VAL A 48 -3.51 -2.30 -11.68
N LEU A 49 -2.30 -1.81 -11.97
CA LEU A 49 -1.51 -0.99 -11.04
C LEU A 49 -2.12 0.39 -10.79
N THR A 50 -2.94 0.89 -11.72
CA THR A 50 -3.66 2.16 -11.58
C THR A 50 -5.02 1.99 -10.88
N LEU A 51 -5.50 0.76 -10.68
CA LEU A 51 -6.79 0.49 -10.00
C LEU A 51 -6.98 1.21 -8.66
N PRO A 52 -5.97 1.29 -7.76
CA PRO A 52 -6.16 1.96 -6.47
C PRO A 52 -6.52 3.44 -6.60
N LEU A 53 -6.17 4.11 -7.71
CA LEU A 53 -6.49 5.51 -7.96
C LEU A 53 -7.94 5.72 -8.40
N VAL A 54 -8.53 4.74 -9.11
CA VAL A 54 -9.91 4.83 -9.62
C VAL A 54 -10.95 4.28 -8.64
N LEU A 55 -10.52 3.43 -7.70
CA LEU A 55 -11.41 2.87 -6.68
C LEU A 55 -11.70 3.91 -5.59
N PRO A 56 -12.94 3.95 -5.06
CA PRO A 56 -13.23 4.73 -3.86
C PRO A 56 -12.36 4.27 -2.68
N PRO A 57 -11.85 5.19 -1.85
CA PRO A 57 -10.95 4.86 -0.74
C PRO A 57 -11.57 3.88 0.26
N THR A 58 -12.90 3.95 0.45
CA THR A 58 -13.65 3.02 1.31
C THR A 58 -13.60 1.58 0.78
N VAL A 59 -13.76 1.39 -0.53
CA VAL A 59 -13.74 0.06 -1.16
C VAL A 59 -12.32 -0.50 -1.13
N LEU A 60 -11.31 0.35 -1.40
CA LEU A 60 -9.92 -0.02 -1.29
C LEU A 60 -9.57 -0.49 0.15
N GLY A 61 -10.02 0.26 1.15
CA GLY A 61 -9.88 -0.12 2.56
C GLY A 61 -10.54 -1.46 2.88
N TYR A 62 -11.75 -1.69 2.39
CA TYR A 62 -12.44 -2.98 2.53
C TYR A 62 -11.65 -4.14 1.89
N TYR A 63 -11.14 -3.98 0.67
CA TYR A 63 -10.32 -5.03 0.03
C TYR A 63 -9.04 -5.30 0.80
N LEU A 64 -8.37 -4.26 1.31
CA LEU A 64 -7.20 -4.44 2.18
C LEU A 64 -7.55 -5.18 3.46
N LEU A 65 -8.70 -4.90 4.09
CA LEU A 65 -9.16 -5.64 5.27
C LEU A 65 -9.47 -7.10 4.95
N VAL A 66 -10.09 -7.39 3.80
CA VAL A 66 -10.38 -8.76 3.36
C VAL A 66 -9.09 -9.53 3.06
N LEU A 67 -8.09 -8.89 2.46
CA LEU A 67 -6.81 -9.52 2.12
C LEU A 67 -5.89 -9.70 3.35
N LEU A 68 -5.75 -8.65 4.16
CA LEU A 68 -4.82 -8.58 5.30
C LEU A 68 -5.45 -9.04 6.63
N GLY A 69 -6.77 -9.26 6.65
CA GLY A 69 -7.50 -9.80 7.79
C GLY A 69 -7.07 -11.21 8.15
N ARG A 70 -7.30 -11.63 9.39
CA ARG A 70 -6.91 -12.96 9.90
C ARG A 70 -7.48 -14.13 9.10
N ARG A 71 -8.65 -13.93 8.47
CA ARG A 71 -9.30 -14.90 7.56
C ARG A 71 -9.02 -14.62 6.08
N GLY A 72 -8.23 -13.61 5.79
CA GLY A 72 -7.80 -13.25 4.44
C GLY A 72 -6.71 -14.17 3.92
N THR A 73 -6.50 -14.17 2.60
CA THR A 73 -5.47 -15.00 1.96
C THR A 73 -4.06 -14.64 2.44
N ILE A 74 -3.75 -13.35 2.50
CA ILE A 74 -2.44 -12.86 2.94
C ILE A 74 -2.38 -12.82 4.47
N GLY A 75 -3.41 -12.28 5.11
CA GLY A 75 -3.44 -12.13 6.56
C GLY A 75 -3.52 -13.46 7.32
N GLY A 76 -4.20 -14.47 6.79
CA GLY A 76 -4.22 -15.81 7.37
C GLY A 76 -2.89 -16.54 7.24
N TRP A 77 -2.18 -16.37 6.11
CA TRP A 77 -0.83 -16.88 5.96
C TRP A 77 0.14 -16.20 6.93
N LEU A 78 0.02 -14.88 7.13
CA LEU A 78 0.81 -14.15 8.12
C LEU A 78 0.45 -14.51 9.57
N ASP A 79 -0.82 -14.78 9.87
CA ASP A 79 -1.26 -15.22 11.20
C ASP A 79 -0.65 -16.59 11.55
N SER A 80 -0.40 -17.46 10.55
CA SER A 80 0.34 -18.72 10.75
C SER A 80 1.79 -18.51 11.22
N MET A 81 2.36 -17.33 10.97
CA MET A 81 3.67 -16.88 11.46
C MET A 81 3.55 -15.98 12.70
N GLY A 82 2.35 -15.80 13.26
CA GLY A 82 2.08 -14.92 14.39
C GLY A 82 2.04 -13.42 14.05
N ILE A 83 1.98 -13.04 12.77
CA ILE A 83 1.98 -11.65 12.32
C ILE A 83 0.55 -11.20 12.01
N GLN A 84 0.07 -10.17 12.71
CA GLN A 84 -1.22 -9.54 12.46
C GLN A 84 -1.03 -8.11 11.94
N LEU A 85 -1.65 -7.79 10.80
CA LEU A 85 -1.49 -6.48 10.17
C LEU A 85 -2.68 -5.55 10.39
N VAL A 86 -3.89 -6.09 10.57
CA VAL A 86 -5.08 -5.26 10.77
C VAL A 86 -5.00 -4.50 12.10
N PHE A 87 -5.35 -3.22 12.08
CA PHE A 87 -5.25 -2.30 13.23
C PHE A 87 -3.82 -2.12 13.76
N THR A 88 -2.80 -2.38 12.95
CA THR A 88 -1.39 -2.14 13.31
C THR A 88 -0.77 -1.02 12.48
N TRP A 89 0.35 -0.48 12.95
CA TRP A 89 1.11 0.53 12.21
C TRP A 89 1.69 -0.05 10.91
N GLN A 90 2.03 -1.34 10.88
CA GLN A 90 2.48 -2.02 9.66
C GLN A 90 1.37 -2.10 8.61
N GLY A 91 0.14 -2.40 9.05
CA GLY A 91 -1.03 -2.37 8.18
C GLY A 91 -1.29 -0.97 7.61
N ALA A 92 -1.10 0.07 8.42
CA ALA A 92 -1.19 1.46 7.96
C ALA A 92 -0.13 1.78 6.89
N VAL A 93 1.11 1.31 7.06
CA VAL A 93 2.17 1.46 6.05
C VAL A 93 1.77 0.80 4.73
N ILE A 94 1.25 -0.43 4.77
CA ILE A 94 0.81 -1.15 3.56
C ILE A 94 -0.33 -0.40 2.88
N ALA A 95 -1.33 0.03 3.65
CA ALA A 95 -2.48 0.78 3.11
C ALA A 95 -2.03 2.09 2.45
N SER A 96 -1.20 2.89 3.13
CA SER A 96 -0.65 4.12 2.56
C SER A 96 0.20 3.88 1.33
N THR A 97 0.98 2.79 1.31
CA THR A 97 1.78 2.39 0.14
C THR A 97 0.86 2.13 -1.06
N VAL A 98 -0.16 1.27 -0.90
CA VAL A 98 -1.10 0.91 -1.97
C VAL A 98 -1.86 2.12 -2.53
N VAL A 99 -2.27 3.05 -1.66
CA VAL A 99 -2.95 4.28 -2.07
C VAL A 99 -2.02 5.21 -2.86
N ALA A 100 -0.79 5.41 -2.38
CA ALA A 100 0.15 6.34 -3.01
C ALA A 100 0.94 5.73 -4.20
N PHE A 101 0.92 4.40 -4.35
CA PHE A 101 1.64 3.69 -5.40
C PHE A 101 1.32 4.19 -6.82
N PRO A 102 0.04 4.28 -7.26
CA PRO A 102 -0.27 4.74 -8.62
C PRO A 102 0.14 6.18 -8.87
N LEU A 103 0.14 7.03 -7.83
CA LEU A 103 0.60 8.41 -7.93
C LEU A 103 2.10 8.47 -8.21
N VAL A 104 2.91 7.73 -7.44
CA VAL A 104 4.37 7.68 -7.63
C VAL A 104 4.75 7.05 -8.97
N MET A 105 4.02 6.02 -9.40
CA MET A 105 4.26 5.36 -10.69
C MET A 105 3.99 6.28 -11.90
N LYS A 106 3.07 7.24 -11.77
CA LYS A 106 2.64 8.14 -12.85
C LYS A 106 3.25 9.55 -12.74
N SER A 107 4.14 9.79 -11.78
CA SER A 107 4.88 11.05 -11.58
C SER A 107 6.12 11.09 -12.49
#